data_AF-A0A2G4IYL3-F1
#
_entry.id   AF-A0A2G4IYL3-F1
#
_cell.length_a   1.000
_cell.length_b   1.000
_cell.length_c   1.000
_cell.angle_alpha   90.00
_cell.angle_beta   90.00
_cell.angle_gamma   90.00
#
_symmetry.space_group_name_H-M   'P 1'
#
loop_
_entity.id
_entity.type
_entity.pdbx_description
1 polymer ?
#
loop_
_entity_poly.entity_id
_entity_poly.type
_entity_poly.pdbx_seq_one_letter_code
_entity_poly.pdbx_strand_id
1 'polypeptide(L)'
;MKRSSNRSIFFVLALSPLVCCGGCASLGKPDWLEPGPARAQQRKAVRFDPYLQDDIGPYQFRLPLMDGSRPRDFAEPVPEVRRARWWSPVQ
;
A
#
# COMPACT_ATOMS: atom_id res chain seq x y z
N MET A 1 -20.15 -8.76 -51.65
CA MET A 1 -20.69 -8.71 -50.27
C MET A 1 -19.71 -9.43 -49.32
N LYS A 2 -18.93 -8.70 -48.52
CA LYS A 2 -17.96 -9.25 -47.55
C LYS A 2 -18.70 -9.49 -46.22
N ARG A 3 -18.90 -10.76 -45.82
CA ARG A 3 -19.46 -11.11 -44.50
C ARG A 3 -18.43 -10.78 -43.42
N SER A 4 -18.69 -9.71 -42.66
CA SER A 4 -17.90 -9.28 -41.51
C SER A 4 -17.90 -10.37 -40.43
N SER A 5 -16.70 -10.76 -39.97
CA SER A 5 -16.47 -11.80 -38.97
C SER A 5 -16.84 -11.29 -37.57
N ASN A 6 -18.12 -11.43 -37.20
CA ASN A 6 -18.59 -11.15 -35.84
C ASN A 6 -17.93 -12.05 -34.77
N ARG A 7 -17.31 -13.17 -35.16
CA ARG A 7 -16.67 -14.12 -34.24
C ARG A 7 -15.42 -13.53 -33.58
N SER A 8 -14.69 -12.67 -34.29
CA SER A 8 -13.44 -12.08 -33.78
C SER A 8 -13.65 -11.08 -32.64
N ILE A 9 -14.78 -10.38 -32.62
CA ILE A 9 -15.11 -9.39 -31.58
C ILE A 9 -15.42 -10.08 -30.24
N PHE A 10 -16.12 -11.21 -30.26
CA PHE A 10 -16.39 -12.00 -29.05
C PHE A 10 -15.12 -12.58 -28.41
N PHE A 11 -14.13 -12.99 -29.21
CA PHE A 11 -12.86 -13.49 -28.69
C PHE A 11 -12.03 -12.40 -27.99
N VAL A 12 -12.07 -11.16 -28.49
CA VAL A 12 -11.34 -10.04 -27.88
C VAL A 12 -12.01 -9.61 -26.56
N LEU A 13 -13.34 -9.58 -26.50
CA LEU A 13 -14.10 -9.27 -25.28
C LEU A 13 -13.91 -10.33 -24.17
N ALA A 14 -13.82 -11.61 -24.53
CA ALA A 14 -13.62 -12.69 -23.56
C ALA A 14 -12.21 -12.72 -22.95
N LEU A 15 -11.21 -12.15 -23.62
CA LEU A 15 -9.82 -12.12 -23.14
C LEU A 15 -9.52 -10.95 -22.19
N SER A 16 -10.37 -9.91 -22.18
CA SER A 16 -10.18 -8.70 -21.38
C SER A 16 -10.17 -8.90 -19.84
N PRO A 17 -11.01 -9.75 -19.22
CA PRO A 17 -11.03 -9.83 -17.76
C PRO A 17 -9.80 -10.55 -17.16
N LEU A 18 -9.11 -11.40 -17.94
CA LEU A 18 -7.92 -12.12 -17.45
C LEU A 18 -6.72 -11.20 -17.20
N VAL A 19 -6.59 -10.10 -17.95
CA VAL A 19 -5.46 -9.16 -17.82
C VAL A 19 -5.62 -8.23 -16.61
N CYS A 20 -6.85 -7.91 -16.20
CA CYS A 20 -7.08 -6.98 -15.09
C CYS A 20 -6.87 -7.58 -13.69
N CYS A 21 -6.96 -8.90 -13.53
CA CYS A 21 -6.84 -9.55 -12.22
C CYS A 21 -5.41 -9.93 -11.82
N GLY A 22 -4.43 -9.86 -12.74
CA GLY A 22 -3.06 -10.34 -12.51
C GLY A 22 -2.14 -9.38 -11.72
N GLY A 23 -2.51 -8.10 -11.58
CA GLY A 23 -1.62 -7.07 -11.01
C GLY A 23 -1.59 -7.00 -9.49
N CYS A 24 -2.67 -7.44 -8.81
CA CYS A 24 -2.81 -7.25 -7.36
C CYS A 24 -2.27 -8.42 -6.50
N ALA A 25 -1.84 -9.52 -7.12
CA ALA A 25 -1.37 -10.70 -6.39
C ALA A 25 -0.07 -10.47 -5.62
N SER A 26 0.78 -9.54 -6.10
CA SER A 26 2.07 -9.19 -5.49
C SER A 26 2.00 -8.05 -4.47
N LEU A 27 0.85 -7.40 -4.30
CA LEU A 27 0.65 -6.38 -3.27
C LEU A 27 0.40 -7.06 -1.92
N GLY A 28 1.05 -6.56 -0.87
CA GLY A 28 0.97 -7.13 0.48
C GLY A 28 -0.47 -7.21 0.96
N LYS A 29 -1.03 -8.42 0.93
CA LYS A 29 -2.40 -8.72 1.34
C LYS A 29 -2.45 -9.01 2.85
N PRO A 30 -3.50 -8.58 3.56
CA PRO A 30 -3.67 -8.94 4.96
C PRO A 30 -4.00 -10.44 5.09
N ASP A 31 -3.27 -11.14 5.95
CA ASP A 31 -3.61 -12.51 6.35
C ASP A 31 -4.68 -12.45 7.45
N TRP A 32 -5.93 -12.70 7.09
CA TRP A 32 -7.07 -12.57 8.01
C TRP A 32 -7.11 -13.66 9.09
N LEU A 33 -6.60 -14.85 8.79
CA LEU A 33 -6.67 -16.01 9.67
C LEU A 33 -5.41 -16.19 10.51
N GLU A 34 -4.25 -15.81 9.98
CA GLU A 34 -2.96 -15.94 10.67
C GLU A 34 -2.11 -14.68 10.47
N PRO A 35 -2.50 -13.54 11.08
CA PRO A 35 -1.83 -12.26 10.88
C PRO A 35 -0.43 -12.18 11.54
N GLY A 36 0.05 -13.28 12.13
CA GLY A 36 1.33 -13.37 12.84
C GLY A 36 1.33 -12.64 14.20
N PRO A 37 2.49 -12.51 14.84
CA PRO A 37 2.60 -11.91 16.18
C PRO A 37 2.33 -10.39 16.15
N ALA A 38 1.73 -9.87 17.22
CA ALA A 38 1.36 -8.44 17.36
C ALA A 38 2.53 -7.48 17.06
N ARG A 39 3.76 -7.84 17.47
CA ARG A 39 4.96 -7.02 17.20
C ARG A 39 5.27 -6.89 15.71
N ALA A 40 5.02 -7.95 14.92
CA ALA A 40 5.20 -7.89 13.47
C ALA A 40 4.11 -7.05 12.81
N GLN A 41 2.87 -7.15 13.31
CA GLN A 41 1.75 -6.32 12.84
C GLN A 41 1.99 -4.83 13.12
N GLN A 42 2.42 -4.48 14.33
CA GLN A 42 2.78 -3.09 14.69
C GLN A 42 3.88 -2.54 13.78
N ARG A 43 4.92 -3.34 13.49
CA ARG A 43 5.99 -2.93 12.55
C ARG A 43 5.45 -2.67 11.14
N LYS A 44 4.55 -3.51 10.64
CA LYS A 44 3.89 -3.31 9.34
C LYS A 44 3.00 -2.06 9.35
N ALA A 45 2.20 -1.89 10.41
CA ALA A 45 1.30 -0.76 10.60
C ALA A 45 2.06 0.56 10.52
N VAL A 46 3.14 0.69 11.31
CA VAL A 46 4.02 1.86 11.30
C VAL A 46 4.73 2.05 9.95
N ARG A 47 5.13 0.97 9.27
CA ARG A 47 5.82 1.04 7.97
C ARG A 47 4.92 1.59 6.86
N PHE A 48 3.66 1.16 6.86
CA PHE A 48 2.66 1.55 5.88
C PHE A 48 1.70 2.60 6.45
N ASP A 49 2.21 3.44 7.37
CA ASP A 49 1.48 4.56 7.93
C ASP A 49 1.08 5.52 6.81
N PRO A 50 -0.23 5.76 6.58
CA PRO A 50 -0.69 6.65 5.52
C PRO A 50 -0.44 8.13 5.84
N TYR A 51 -0.08 8.47 7.09
CA TYR A 51 0.08 9.86 7.50
C TYR A 51 1.49 10.40 7.20
N LEU A 52 1.53 11.68 6.81
CA LEU A 52 2.74 12.39 6.39
C LEU A 52 3.76 12.44 7.54
N GLN A 53 5.03 12.14 7.25
CA GLN A 53 6.08 12.35 8.22
C GLN A 53 6.46 13.83 8.26
N ASP A 54 6.80 14.33 9.44
CA ASP A 54 7.14 15.74 9.60
C ASP A 54 8.49 16.08 8.93
N ASP A 55 9.38 15.11 8.75
CA ASP A 55 10.71 15.31 8.16
C ASP A 55 10.73 15.28 6.61
N ILE A 56 9.60 15.01 5.94
CA ILE A 56 9.54 14.93 4.48
C ILE A 56 9.18 16.30 3.88
N GLY A 57 10.19 17.02 3.42
CA GLY A 57 10.06 18.24 2.62
C GLY A 57 10.23 19.56 3.40
N PRO A 58 10.23 20.70 2.68
CA PRO A 58 10.36 22.02 3.32
C PRO A 58 9.19 22.29 4.26
N TYR A 59 9.46 22.86 5.44
CA TYR A 59 8.45 23.17 6.47
C TYR A 59 7.24 23.95 5.91
N GLN A 60 7.46 24.75 4.87
CA GLN A 60 6.47 25.56 4.15
C GLN A 60 5.38 24.75 3.44
N PHE A 61 5.68 23.49 3.07
CA PHE A 61 4.75 22.58 2.39
C PHE A 61 4.25 21.48 3.32
N ARG A 62 4.61 21.52 4.61
CA ARG A 62 4.10 20.58 5.60
C ARG A 62 2.64 20.95 5.87
N LEU A 63 1.73 20.08 5.45
CA LEU A 63 0.34 20.15 5.90
C LEU A 63 0.35 20.00 7.43
N PRO A 64 -0.19 20.96 8.20
CA PRO A 64 -0.31 20.78 9.64
C PRO A 64 -1.14 19.52 9.86
N LEU A 65 -0.54 18.55 10.54
CA LEU A 65 -1.24 17.37 10.94
C LEU A 65 -2.36 17.82 11.89
N MET A 66 -3.61 17.73 11.45
CA MET A 66 -4.75 18.14 12.27
C MET A 66 -4.78 17.27 13.52
N ASP A 67 -4.82 17.89 14.71
CA ASP A 67 -4.91 17.16 15.96
C ASP A 67 -6.13 16.22 15.94
N GLY A 68 -5.90 14.95 16.27
CA GLY A 68 -6.95 13.91 16.23
C GLY A 68 -7.21 13.30 14.84
N SER A 69 -6.52 13.73 13.78
CA SER A 69 -6.60 13.09 12.47
C SER A 69 -5.98 11.68 12.43
N ARG A 70 -5.03 11.40 13.34
CA ARG A 70 -4.37 10.11 13.49
C ARG A 70 -5.02 9.28 14.59
N PRO A 71 -5.16 7.95 14.39
CA PRO A 71 -5.45 7.05 15.49
C PRO A 71 -4.35 7.11 16.55
N ARG A 72 -4.70 6.78 17.80
CA ARG A 72 -3.80 6.86 18.96
C ARG A 72 -2.44 6.20 18.73
N ASP A 73 -2.42 5.05 18.07
CA ASP A 73 -1.19 4.27 17.83
C ASP A 73 -0.26 4.89 16.76
N PHE A 74 -0.72 5.91 16.05
CA PHE A 74 0.01 6.64 15.01
C PHE A 74 0.20 8.13 15.33
N ALA A 75 -0.28 8.57 16.50
CA ALA A 75 -0.25 9.98 16.91
C ALA A 75 1.19 10.54 16.89
N GLU A 76 2.16 9.73 17.26
CA GLU A 76 3.57 10.09 17.23
C GLU A 76 4.29 9.37 16.07
N PRO A 77 4.86 10.11 15.10
CA PRO A 77 5.63 9.49 14.02
C PRO A 77 6.91 8.85 14.55
N VAL A 78 7.34 7.75 13.93
CA VAL A 78 8.61 7.13 14.29
C VAL A 78 9.78 8.04 13.91
N PRO A 79 10.76 8.26 14.81
CA PRO A 79 11.93 9.07 14.52
C PRO A 79 12.70 8.60 13.28
N GLU A 80 13.22 9.55 12.49
CA GLU A 80 13.92 9.30 11.24
C GLU A 80 15.02 8.25 11.35
N VAL A 81 15.86 8.36 12.39
CA VAL A 81 16.98 7.44 12.65
C VAL A 81 16.52 5.99 12.76
N ARG A 82 15.36 5.75 13.38
CA ARG A 82 14.78 4.41 13.51
C ARG A 82 14.16 3.95 12.19
N ARG A 83 13.55 4.86 11.44
CA ARG A 83 12.93 4.60 10.14
C ARG A 83 13.94 4.17 9.09
N ALA A 84 15.08 4.88 9.01
CA ALA A 84 16.18 4.58 8.09
C ALA A 84 16.74 3.16 8.27
N ARG A 85 16.64 2.60 9.49
CA ARG A 85 17.14 1.26 9.84
C ARG A 85 16.12 0.13 9.64
N TRP A 86 14.94 0.40 9.07
CA TRP A 86 13.93 -0.65 8.86
C TRP A 86 14.34 -1.75 7.88
N TRP A 87 15.35 -1.49 7.04
CA TRP A 87 15.91 -2.44 6.09
C TRP A 87 17.20 -3.12 6.59
N SER A 88 17.76 -2.68 7.73
CA SER A 88 18.95 -3.32 8.26
C SER A 88 18.56 -4.64 8.92
N PRO A 89 19.21 -5.76 8.60
CA PRO A 89 19.06 -6.98 9.39
C PRO A 89 19.41 -6.66 10.85
N VAL A 90 18.57 -7.13 11.78
CA VAL A 90 18.87 -7.06 13.21
C VAL A 90 20.14 -7.87 13.41
N GLN A 91 21.24 -7.22 13.79
CA GLN A 91 22.47 -7.90 14.22
C GLN A 91 22.24 -8.58 15.57
#